data_AF-A0A1I0TZ77-F1
#
_entry.id   AF-A0A1I0TZ77-F1
#
_cell.length_a   1.000
_cell.length_b   1.000
_cell.length_c   1.000
_cell.angle_alpha   90.00
_cell.angle_beta   90.00
_cell.angle_gamma   90.00
#
_symmetry.space_group_name_H-M   'P 1'
#
loop_
_entity.id
_entity.type
_entity.pdbx_description
1 polymer ?
#
loop_
_entity_poly.entity_id
_entity_poly.type
_entity_poly.pdbx_seq_one_letter_code
_entity_poly.pdbx_strand_id
1 'polypeptide(L)'
;MNMMEIERKFKTLKYFVDGYYNQSIDDHEFDDMIREFRDEEPESLVNALRAELAELQKLIDNGDRETFKKVEILLHDNSLRYIEFEDGQAFINRVLNVLDNKN
;
A
#
# COMPACT_ATOMS: atom_id res chain seq x y z
N MET A 1 -5.78 16.01 -5.91
CA MET A 1 -6.98 15.16 -5.71
C MET A 1 -7.65 15.51 -4.39
N ASN A 2 -8.98 15.41 -4.32
CA ASN A 2 -9.75 15.48 -3.08
C ASN A 2 -9.82 14.11 -2.38
N MET A 3 -10.35 14.05 -1.16
CA MET A 3 -10.35 12.81 -0.35
C MET A 3 -11.18 11.68 -0.98
N MET A 4 -12.35 11.97 -1.57
CA MET A 4 -13.16 10.95 -2.26
C MET A 4 -12.44 10.35 -3.46
N GLU A 5 -11.68 11.15 -4.21
CA GLU A 5 -10.84 10.65 -5.30
C GLU A 5 -9.71 9.76 -4.80
N ILE A 6 -9.12 10.10 -3.64
CA ILE A 6 -8.07 9.31 -2.98
C ILE A 6 -8.64 7.95 -2.55
N GLU A 7 -9.76 7.94 -1.81
CA GLU A 7 -10.45 6.72 -1.36
C GLU A 7 -10.77 5.78 -2.52
N ARG A 8 -11.33 6.32 -3.61
CA ARG A 8 -11.68 5.51 -4.78
C ARG A 8 -10.45 4.93 -5.47
N LYS A 9 -9.37 5.71 -5.54
CA LYS A 9 -8.15 5.36 -6.27
C LYS A 9 -7.23 4.41 -5.49
N PHE A 10 -7.20 4.50 -4.17
CA PHE A 10 -6.32 3.73 -3.30
C PHE A 10 -7.07 2.74 -2.40
N LYS A 11 -8.24 2.28 -2.85
CA LYS A 11 -9.13 1.41 -2.05
C LYS A 11 -8.49 0.04 -1.78
N THR A 12 -7.73 -0.50 -2.74
CA THR A 12 -7.13 -1.82 -2.60
C THR A 12 -5.86 -1.74 -1.74
N LEU A 13 -5.10 -0.66 -1.85
CA LEU A 13 -4.01 -0.34 -0.95
C LEU A 13 -4.51 -0.18 0.49
N LYS A 14 -5.63 0.52 0.69
CA LYS A 14 -6.27 0.59 2.02
C LYS A 14 -6.67 -0.78 2.53
N TYR A 15 -7.35 -1.58 1.71
CA TYR A 15 -7.74 -2.93 2.08
C TYR A 15 -6.54 -3.80 2.49
N PHE A 16 -5.46 -3.74 1.70
CA PHE A 16 -4.21 -4.42 1.99
C PHE A 16 -3.61 -3.98 3.34
N VAL A 17 -3.49 -2.67 3.57
CA VAL A 17 -2.91 -2.16 4.82
C VAL A 17 -3.80 -2.45 6.04
N ASP A 18 -5.12 -2.34 5.91
CA ASP A 18 -6.06 -2.64 6.98
C ASP A 18 -6.05 -4.14 7.36
N GLY A 19 -5.96 -5.04 6.37
CA GLY A 19 -6.04 -6.49 6.58
C GLY A 19 -4.70 -7.18 6.86
N TYR A 20 -3.64 -6.75 6.16
CA TYR A 20 -2.37 -7.48 6.05
C TYR A 20 -1.17 -6.69 6.58
N TYR A 21 -1.32 -5.40 6.88
CA TYR A 21 -0.23 -4.57 7.42
C TYR A 21 -0.70 -3.54 8.43
N ASN A 22 -1.61 -3.94 9.31
CA ASN A 22 -2.08 -3.08 10.38
C ASN A 22 -1.09 -3.03 11.56
N GLN A 23 -1.39 -2.23 12.57
CA GLN A 23 -0.53 -2.02 13.75
C GLN A 23 -0.22 -3.29 14.56
N SER A 24 -0.99 -4.38 14.41
CA SER A 24 -0.72 -5.63 15.15
C SER A 24 0.27 -6.54 14.45
N ILE A 25 0.62 -6.25 13.19
CA ILE A 25 1.59 -7.01 12.42
C ILE A 25 2.97 -6.44 12.69
N ASP A 26 3.91 -7.28 13.11
CA ASP A 26 5.29 -6.83 13.27
C ASP A 26 5.98 -6.71 11.90
N ASP A 27 6.98 -5.82 11.80
CA ASP A 27 7.70 -5.58 10.53
C ASP A 27 8.40 -6.83 9.97
N HIS A 28 8.72 -7.82 10.82
CA HIS A 28 9.32 -9.08 10.41
C HIS A 28 8.30 -10.05 9.77
N GLU A 29 7.01 -9.90 10.09
CA GLU A 29 5.91 -10.71 9.55
C GLU A 29 5.35 -10.10 8.25
N PHE A 30 5.68 -8.85 7.95
CA PHE A 30 5.10 -8.12 6.81
C PHE A 30 5.32 -8.83 5.46
N ASP A 31 6.49 -9.45 5.24
CA ASP A 31 6.74 -10.22 4.01
C ASP A 31 5.80 -11.43 3.89
N ASP A 32 5.52 -12.10 5.01
CA ASP A 32 4.60 -13.24 5.03
C ASP A 32 3.17 -12.78 4.76
N MET A 33 2.76 -11.62 5.29
CA MET A 33 1.45 -11.05 5.00
C MET A 33 1.30 -10.61 3.54
N ILE A 34 2.37 -10.12 2.90
CA ILE A 34 2.35 -9.84 1.45
C ILE A 34 2.18 -11.14 0.65
N ARG A 35 2.84 -12.24 1.07
CA ARG A 35 2.67 -13.56 0.43
C ARG A 35 1.25 -14.09 0.62
N GLU A 36 0.70 -13.97 1.82
CA GLU A 36 -0.68 -14.38 2.11
C GLU A 36 -1.68 -13.63 1.23
N PHE A 37 -1.57 -12.29 1.15
CA PHE A 37 -2.39 -11.49 0.24
C PHE A 37 -2.26 -11.95 -1.21
N ARG A 38 -1.04 -12.25 -1.67
CA ARG A 38 -0.80 -12.72 -3.05
C ARG A 38 -1.44 -14.07 -3.33
N ASP A 39 -1.39 -14.98 -2.36
CA ASP A 39 -1.73 -16.39 -2.55
C ASP A 39 -3.23 -16.66 -2.29
N GLU A 40 -3.85 -15.91 -1.39
CA GLU A 40 -5.26 -16.08 -0.98
C GLU A 40 -6.24 -15.16 -1.73
N GLU A 41 -5.80 -13.97 -2.18
CA GLU A 41 -6.69 -13.03 -2.85
C GLU A 41 -6.85 -13.31 -4.36
N PRO A 42 -8.01 -12.95 -4.95
CA PRO A 42 -8.18 -12.98 -6.39
C PRO A 42 -7.10 -12.17 -7.13
N GLU A 43 -6.60 -12.70 -8.25
CA GLU A 43 -5.58 -12.05 -9.08
C GLU A 43 -5.97 -10.60 -9.47
N SER A 44 -7.27 -10.31 -9.60
CA SER A 44 -7.77 -8.95 -9.85
C SER A 44 -7.43 -7.96 -8.73
N LEU A 45 -7.44 -8.38 -7.46
CA LEU A 45 -7.04 -7.53 -6.34
C LEU A 45 -5.52 -7.36 -6.29
N VAL A 46 -4.76 -8.42 -6.55
CA VAL A 46 -3.30 -8.32 -6.63
C VAL A 46 -2.87 -7.34 -7.74
N ASN A 47 -3.51 -7.42 -8.91
CA ASN A 47 -3.24 -6.48 -10.01
C ASN A 47 -3.72 -5.06 -9.72
N ALA A 48 -4.83 -4.89 -9.00
CA ALA A 48 -5.26 -3.57 -8.53
C ALA A 48 -4.24 -2.98 -7.55
N LEU A 49 -3.74 -3.75 -6.58
CA LEU A 49 -2.71 -3.30 -5.65
C LEU A 49 -1.45 -2.84 -6.39
N ARG A 50 -0.97 -3.62 -7.38
CA ARG A 50 0.17 -3.23 -8.22
C ARG A 50 -0.07 -1.89 -8.93
N ALA A 51 -1.24 -1.70 -9.52
CA ALA A 51 -1.59 -0.46 -10.21
C ALA A 51 -1.65 0.74 -9.24
N GLU A 52 -2.22 0.55 -8.05
CA GLU A 52 -2.30 1.58 -7.02
C GLU A 52 -0.91 1.93 -6.46
N LEU A 53 -0.01 0.96 -6.27
CA LEU A 53 1.39 1.19 -5.89
C LEU A 53 2.15 1.98 -6.96
N ALA A 54 1.90 1.71 -8.25
CA ALA A 54 2.48 2.49 -9.34
C ALA A 54 1.97 3.94 -9.36
N GLU A 55 0.71 4.17 -8.98
CA GLU A 55 0.19 5.53 -8.80
C GLU A 55 0.79 6.23 -7.58
N LEU A 56 1.03 5.50 -6.49
CA LEU A 56 1.74 6.01 -5.32
C LEU A 56 3.19 6.40 -5.66
N GLN A 57 3.87 5.56 -6.45
CA GLN A 57 5.21 5.84 -6.97
C GLN A 57 5.25 7.14 -7.77
N LYS A 58 4.27 7.39 -8.63
CA LYS A 58 4.17 8.66 -9.37
C LYS A 58 4.05 9.88 -8.45
N LEU A 59 3.40 9.75 -7.30
CA LEU A 59 3.33 10.85 -6.33
C LEU A 59 4.72 11.13 -5.74
N ILE A 60 5.48 10.08 -5.42
CA ILE A 60 6.86 10.19 -4.93
C ILE A 60 7.76 10.83 -5.99
N ASP A 61 7.74 10.31 -7.23
CA ASP A 61 8.57 10.79 -8.34
C ASP A 61 8.30 12.27 -8.67
N ASN A 62 7.05 12.71 -8.55
CA ASN A 62 6.65 14.09 -8.78
C ASN A 62 6.86 15.01 -7.55
N GLY A 63 7.27 14.47 -6.41
CA GLY A 63 7.38 15.22 -5.16
C GLY A 63 6.04 15.70 -4.59
N ASP A 64 4.92 15.07 -4.94
CA ASP A 64 3.57 15.45 -4.52
C ASP A 64 3.26 14.99 -3.08
N ARG A 65 3.91 15.67 -2.13
CA ARG A 65 3.75 15.41 -0.69
C ARG A 65 2.33 15.68 -0.20
N GLU A 66 1.62 16.65 -0.80
CA GLU A 66 0.27 17.01 -0.38
C GLU A 66 -0.72 15.88 -0.69
N THR A 67 -0.70 15.34 -1.91
CA THR A 67 -1.54 14.21 -2.29
C THR A 67 -1.13 12.96 -1.53
N PHE A 68 0.18 12.72 -1.37
CA PHE A 68 0.67 11.58 -0.59
C PHE A 68 0.18 11.62 0.86
N LYS A 69 0.20 12.78 1.52
CA LYS A 69 -0.32 12.93 2.90
C LYS A 69 -1.80 12.55 3.01
N LYS A 70 -2.61 12.79 1.97
CA LYS A 70 -4.01 12.35 1.94
C LYS A 70 -4.13 10.83 1.84
N VAL A 71 -3.24 10.18 1.08
CA VAL A 71 -3.14 8.72 1.04
C VAL A 71 -2.71 8.19 2.42
N GLU A 72 -1.71 8.79 3.04
CA GLU A 72 -1.27 8.41 4.40
C GLU A 72 -2.43 8.49 5.42
N ILE A 73 -3.23 9.57 5.39
CA ILE A 73 -4.42 9.71 6.23
C ILE A 73 -5.43 8.58 5.97
N LEU A 74 -5.68 8.24 4.70
CA LEU A 74 -6.57 7.14 4.32
C LEU A 74 -6.12 5.79 4.90
N LEU A 75 -4.82 5.51 4.85
CA LEU A 75 -4.25 4.27 5.34
C LEU A 75 -4.26 4.21 6.87
N HIS A 76 -3.99 5.33 7.54
CA HIS A 76 -3.99 5.40 8.99
C HIS A 76 -5.37 5.14 9.61
N ASP A 77 -6.45 5.57 8.97
CA ASP A 77 -7.81 5.65 9.55
C ASP A 77 -8.28 4.36 10.25
N ASN A 78 -7.92 3.17 9.74
CA ASN A 78 -8.25 1.88 10.38
C ASN A 78 -7.01 1.06 10.78
N SER A 79 -5.92 1.15 10.02
CA SER A 79 -4.72 0.33 10.28
C SER A 79 -3.86 0.87 11.42
N LEU A 80 -4.03 2.15 11.75
CA LEU A 80 -3.17 2.94 12.64
C LEU A 80 -1.68 2.97 12.24
N ARG A 81 -1.35 2.54 11.02
CA ARG A 81 -0.02 2.64 10.44
C ARG A 81 0.14 3.95 9.68
N TYR A 82 1.33 4.53 9.83
CA TYR A 82 1.80 5.64 9.02
C TYR A 82 2.85 5.11 8.05
N ILE A 83 2.73 5.51 6.79
CA ILE A 83 3.77 5.33 5.78
C ILE A 83 4.20 6.75 5.42
N GLU A 84 5.33 7.20 5.96
CA GLU A 84 5.82 8.54 5.68
C GLU A 84 6.25 8.65 4.20
N PHE A 85 6.24 9.86 3.66
CA PHE A 85 6.63 10.09 2.25
C PHE A 85 8.04 9.58 1.96
N GLU A 86 8.95 9.80 2.91
CA GLU A 86 10.35 9.39 2.89
C GLU A 86 10.51 7.85 2.86
N ASP A 87 9.60 7.11 3.49
CA ASP A 87 9.61 5.65 3.53
C ASP A 87 8.78 5.01 2.41
N GLY A 88 7.93 5.79 1.74
CA GLY A 88 7.00 5.31 0.71
C GLY A 88 7.69 4.52 -0.39
N GLN A 89 8.90 4.93 -0.80
CA GLN A 89 9.68 4.21 -1.81
C GLN A 89 10.11 2.82 -1.32
N ALA A 90 10.58 2.73 -0.07
CA ALA A 90 11.02 1.46 0.52
C ALA A 90 9.82 0.52 0.71
N PHE A 91 8.69 1.05 1.15
CA PHE A 91 7.43 0.32 1.26
C PHE A 91 6.98 -0.26 -0.10
N ILE A 92 6.90 0.57 -1.15
CA ILE A 92 6.49 0.14 -2.50
C ILE A 92 7.42 -0.97 -3.01
N ASN A 93 8.73 -0.76 -2.91
CA ASN A 93 9.73 -1.72 -3.37
C ASN A 93 9.60 -3.06 -2.64
N ARG A 94 9.41 -3.04 -1.32
CA ARG A 94 9.24 -4.24 -0.51
C ARG A 94 8.00 -5.03 -0.94
N VAL A 95 6.85 -4.36 -1.05
CA VAL A 95 5.59 -5.01 -1.46
C VAL A 95 5.72 -5.61 -2.86
N LEU A 96 6.17 -4.83 -3.85
CA LEU A 96 6.31 -5.32 -5.23
C LEU A 96 7.30 -6.49 -5.34
N ASN A 97 8.44 -6.40 -4.65
CA ASN A 97 9.41 -7.49 -4.65
C ASN A 97 8.81 -8.80 -4.14
N VAL A 98 7.99 -8.77 -3.08
CA VAL A 98 7.38 -9.99 -2.55
C VAL A 98 6.21 -10.47 -3.42
N LEU A 99 5.40 -9.55 -3.96
CA LEU A 99 4.29 -9.88 -4.86
C LEU A 99 4.75 -10.56 -6.15
N ASP A 100 5.91 -10.16 -6.68
CA ASP A 100 6.39 -10.62 -7.99
C ASP A 100 7.37 -11.80 -7.88
N ASN A 101 7.99 -12.01 -6.72
CA ASN A 101 8.86 -13.17 -6.49
C ASN A 101 8.05 -14.39 -6.05
N LYS A 102 7.83 -15.31 -7.00
CA LYS A 102 7.38 -16.69 -6.72
C LYS A 102 8.58 -17.54 -6.26
N ASN A 103 9.02 -17.36 -5.02
CA ASN A 103 9.90 -18.34 -4.38
C ASN A 103 9.07 -19.26 -3.50
#